data_AF-A0A952DVE6-F1
#
_entry.id   AF-A0A952DVE6-F1
#
_cell.length_a   1.000
_cell.length_b   1.000
_cell.length_c   1.000
_cell.angle_alpha   90.00
_cell.angle_beta   90.00
_cell.angle_gamma   90.00
#
_symmetry.space_group_name_H-M   'P 1'
#
loop_
_entity.id
_entity.type
_entity.pdbx_description
1 polymer ?
#
loop_
_entity_poly.entity_id
_entity_poly.type
_entity_poly.pdbx_seq_one_letter_code
_entity_poly.pdbx_strand_id
1 'polypeptide(L)'
;MSESFSLATLLDFNRLLELDPAPTEFQQLFYFVAIGFLLISLVARIFIVRNQSIDAVYRVLIRDFFKRNIWIGIALAIFALSRDQGIRFLEMRLWPVLTSLLFIANFVYLVYQLASKEPKKKEQIKRVTEYQKYLPKKKKS
;
A
#
# COMPACT_ATOMS: atom_id res chain seq x y z
N MET A 1 27.68 1.12 21.66
CA MET A 1 26.38 1.12 22.36
C MET A 1 25.34 1.45 21.32
N SER A 2 24.49 0.47 20.95
CA SER A 2 23.33 0.74 20.11
C SER A 2 22.36 1.60 20.94
N GLU A 3 22.18 2.86 20.57
CA GLU A 3 21.08 3.64 21.13
C GLU A 3 19.78 2.91 20.81
N SER A 4 19.09 2.44 21.85
CA SER A 4 17.80 1.77 21.70
C SER A 4 16.84 2.74 21.03
N PHE A 5 16.27 2.30 19.89
CA PHE A 5 15.19 2.99 19.20
C PHE A 5 14.14 3.51 20.19
N SER A 6 13.99 4.83 20.29
CA SER A 6 13.00 5.47 21.15
C SER A 6 12.02 6.27 20.31
N LEU A 7 10.73 5.87 20.39
CA LEU A 7 9.62 6.56 19.74
C LEU A 7 9.51 8.03 20.14
N ALA A 8 9.94 8.37 21.36
CA ALA A 8 9.92 9.75 21.86
C ALA A 8 10.85 10.66 21.05
N THR A 9 12.01 10.15 20.62
CA THR A 9 12.99 10.90 19.82
C THR A 9 12.52 11.12 18.39
N LEU A 10 11.66 10.23 17.89
CA LEU A 10 11.05 10.31 16.55
C LEU A 10 9.94 11.36 16.45
N LEU A 11 9.23 11.62 17.55
CA LEU A 11 8.11 12.56 17.61
C LEU A 11 8.51 13.93 18.17
N ASP A 12 9.78 14.17 18.46
CA ASP A 12 10.27 15.48 18.88
C ASP A 12 10.29 16.45 17.69
N PHE A 13 9.29 17.35 17.66
CA PHE A 13 9.12 18.34 16.61
C PHE A 13 10.33 19.24 16.40
N ASN A 14 11.12 19.48 17.45
CA ASN A 14 12.31 20.33 17.37
C ASN A 14 13.44 19.67 16.58
N ARG A 15 13.42 18.34 16.45
CA ARG A 15 14.48 17.54 15.81
C ARG A 15 14.09 16.99 14.44
N LEU A 16 12.88 17.28 13.93
CA LEU A 16 12.39 16.72 12.66
C LEU A 16 13.20 17.15 11.43
N LEU A 17 13.76 18.37 11.47
CA LEU A 17 14.58 18.94 10.40
C LEU A 17 16.08 18.65 10.58
N GLU A 18 16.47 18.04 11.70
CA GLU A 18 17.86 17.66 11.92
C GLU A 18 18.24 16.52 10.98
N LEU A 19 19.46 16.62 10.46
CA LEU A 19 20.12 15.52 9.75
C LEU A 19 20.40 14.43 10.78
N ASP A 20 19.75 13.28 10.58
CA ASP A 20 20.02 12.12 11.41
C ASP A 20 20.76 11.08 10.60
N PRO A 21 22.06 10.89 10.86
CA PRO A 21 22.83 9.79 10.28
C PRO A 21 22.45 8.42 10.88
N ALA A 22 21.50 8.34 11.83
CA ALA A 22 21.13 7.10 12.51
C ALA A 22 20.29 6.13 11.65
N PRO A 23 20.25 4.84 12.00
CA PRO A 23 21.21 3.80 11.61
C PRO A 23 20.58 2.84 10.59
N THR A 24 21.36 1.86 10.15
CA THR A 24 20.96 0.70 9.34
C THR A 24 19.58 0.13 9.70
N GLU A 25 19.17 0.16 10.98
CA GLU A 25 17.89 -0.34 11.47
C GLU A 25 16.66 0.40 10.90
N PHE A 26 16.75 1.72 10.72
CA PHE A 26 15.63 2.50 10.22
C PHE A 26 15.46 2.32 8.69
N GLN A 27 16.59 2.25 7.99
CA GLN A 27 16.61 1.90 6.57
C GLN A 27 16.11 0.46 6.35
N GLN A 28 16.47 -0.46 7.26
CA GLN A 28 15.94 -1.82 7.29
C GLN A 28 14.43 -1.84 7.49
N LEU A 29 13.86 -1.04 8.41
CA LEU A 29 12.40 -0.93 8.57
C LEU A 29 11.72 -0.53 7.25
N PHE A 30 12.27 0.47 6.56
CA PHE A 30 11.79 0.91 5.25
C PHE A 30 11.85 -0.21 4.20
N TYR A 31 12.97 -0.93 4.13
CA TYR A 31 13.10 -2.08 3.23
C TYR A 31 12.13 -3.21 3.60
N PHE A 32 11.98 -3.53 4.89
CA PHE A 32 11.02 -4.54 5.36
C PHE A 32 9.59 -4.18 4.98
N VAL A 33 9.20 -2.91 5.14
CA VAL A 33 7.87 -2.44 4.78
C VAL A 33 7.68 -2.45 3.25
N ALA A 34 8.66 -1.96 2.49
CA ALA A 34 8.59 -1.95 1.02
C ALA A 34 8.52 -3.38 0.44
N ILE A 35 9.39 -4.29 0.91
CA ILE A 35 9.39 -5.70 0.52
C ILE A 35 8.11 -6.38 0.99
N GLY A 36 7.64 -6.10 2.22
CA GLY A 36 6.38 -6.60 2.75
C GLY A 36 5.20 -6.24 1.86
N PHE A 37 5.12 -4.98 1.40
CA PHE A 37 4.07 -4.55 0.46
C PHE A 37 4.16 -5.26 -0.89
N LEU A 38 5.37 -5.44 -1.43
CA LEU A 38 5.56 -6.17 -2.68
C LEU A 38 5.17 -7.64 -2.55
N LEU A 39 5.54 -8.30 -1.45
CA LEU A 39 5.19 -9.69 -1.16
C LEU A 39 3.69 -9.85 -0.94
N ILE A 40 3.05 -8.99 -0.13
CA ILE A 40 1.59 -9.03 0.09
C ILE A 40 0.86 -8.80 -1.24
N SER A 41 1.37 -7.90 -2.10
CA SER A 41 0.83 -7.69 -3.44
C SER A 41 0.97 -8.91 -4.36
N LEU A 42 2.12 -9.59 -4.29
CA LEU A 42 2.38 -10.80 -5.07
C LEU A 42 1.51 -11.97 -4.61
N VAL A 43 1.49 -12.24 -3.30
CA VAL A 43 0.71 -13.32 -2.67
C VAL A 43 -0.76 -13.11 -2.94
N ALA A 44 -1.26 -11.90 -2.75
CA ALA A 44 -2.66 -11.62 -3.01
C ALA A 44 -3.00 -11.74 -4.50
N ARG A 45 -2.10 -11.34 -5.42
CA ARG A 45 -2.31 -11.59 -6.86
C ARG A 45 -2.43 -13.09 -7.15
N ILE A 46 -1.57 -13.93 -6.57
CA ILE A 46 -1.63 -15.39 -6.72
C ILE A 46 -2.93 -15.94 -6.13
N PHE A 47 -3.32 -15.49 -4.93
CA PHE A 47 -4.51 -15.95 -4.23
C PHE A 47 -5.80 -15.54 -4.96
N ILE A 48 -5.89 -14.29 -5.43
CA ILE A 48 -7.04 -13.77 -6.18
C ILE A 48 -7.21 -14.49 -7.53
N VAL A 49 -6.10 -14.79 -8.22
CA VAL A 49 -6.15 -15.50 -9.50
C VAL A 49 -6.56 -16.95 -9.31
N ARG A 50 -6.06 -17.63 -8.26
CA ARG A 50 -6.36 -19.04 -7.99
C ARG A 50 -7.72 -19.27 -7.34
N ASN A 51 -8.18 -18.37 -6.49
CA ASN A 51 -9.38 -18.61 -5.68
C ASN A 51 -10.64 -18.09 -6.38
N GLN A 52 -11.27 -18.96 -7.16
CA GLN A 52 -12.51 -18.67 -7.92
C GLN A 52 -13.74 -18.40 -7.04
N SER A 53 -13.67 -18.74 -5.75
CA SER A 53 -14.74 -18.52 -4.77
C SER A 53 -14.85 -17.06 -4.29
N ILE A 54 -13.84 -16.22 -4.57
CA ILE A 54 -13.88 -14.80 -4.20
C ILE A 54 -14.83 -14.07 -5.14
N ASP A 55 -15.86 -13.47 -4.57
CA ASP A 55 -16.86 -12.67 -5.25
C ASP A 55 -16.20 -11.61 -6.17
N ALA A 56 -16.71 -11.48 -7.41
CA ALA A 56 -16.06 -10.72 -8.47
C ALA A 56 -15.83 -9.24 -8.09
N VAL A 57 -16.70 -8.71 -7.22
CA VAL A 57 -16.60 -7.36 -6.66
C VAL A 57 -15.33 -7.19 -5.83
N TYR A 58 -15.07 -8.13 -4.92
CA TYR A 58 -13.91 -8.13 -4.05
C TYR A 58 -12.65 -8.30 -4.87
N ARG A 59 -12.66 -9.21 -5.84
CA ARG A 59 -11.55 -9.41 -6.78
C ARG A 59 -11.12 -8.12 -7.47
N VAL A 60 -12.07 -7.29 -7.93
CA VAL A 60 -11.76 -6.00 -8.58
C VAL A 60 -11.25 -4.96 -7.56
N LEU A 61 -11.90 -4.82 -6.41
CA LEU A 61 -11.47 -3.89 -5.35
C LEU A 61 -10.05 -4.20 -4.87
N ILE A 62 -9.79 -5.47 -4.60
CA ILE A 62 -8.50 -5.95 -4.13
C ILE A 62 -7.44 -5.75 -5.24
N ARG A 63 -7.76 -6.04 -6.51
CA ARG A 63 -6.84 -5.77 -7.64
C ARG A 63 -6.48 -4.29 -7.77
N ASP A 64 -7.48 -3.40 -7.69
CA ASP A 64 -7.26 -1.95 -7.80
C ASP A 64 -6.49 -1.39 -6.60
N PHE A 65 -6.67 -1.99 -5.42
CA PHE A 65 -5.86 -1.70 -4.25
C PHE A 65 -4.41 -2.13 -4.47
N PHE A 66 -4.17 -3.37 -4.90
CA PHE A 66 -2.80 -3.85 -5.14
C PHE A 66 -2.08 -3.10 -6.24
N LYS A 67 -2.78 -2.71 -7.31
CA LYS A 67 -2.19 -1.88 -8.37
C LYS A 67 -1.65 -0.56 -7.79
N ARG A 68 -2.38 0.08 -6.87
CA ARG A 68 -1.93 1.31 -6.20
C ARG A 68 -0.78 1.07 -5.23
N ASN A 69 -0.83 -0.02 -4.46
CA ASN A 69 0.23 -0.34 -3.49
C ASN A 69 1.55 -0.74 -4.15
N ILE A 70 1.53 -1.32 -5.35
CA ILE A 70 2.76 -1.54 -6.13
C ILE A 70 3.46 -0.22 -6.42
N TRP A 71 2.73 0.81 -6.85
CA TRP A 71 3.32 2.13 -7.10
C TRP A 71 3.87 2.78 -5.84
N ILE A 72 3.17 2.63 -4.71
CA ILE A 72 3.65 3.10 -3.41
C ILE A 72 4.93 2.35 -3.01
N GLY A 73 4.97 1.03 -3.19
CA GLY A 73 6.16 0.22 -2.92
C GLY A 73 7.35 0.61 -3.81
N ILE A 74 7.11 0.86 -5.10
CA ILE A 74 8.14 1.35 -6.03
C ILE A 74 8.65 2.72 -5.59
N ALA A 75 7.75 3.66 -5.27
CA ALA A 75 8.14 4.99 -4.81
C ALA A 75 8.98 4.93 -3.52
N LEU A 76 8.62 4.05 -2.59
CA LEU A 76 9.39 3.83 -1.36
C LEU A 76 10.73 3.16 -1.60
N ALA A 77 10.81 2.22 -2.55
CA ALA A 77 12.08 1.61 -2.95
C ALA A 77 13.01 2.64 -3.59
N ILE A 78 12.49 3.49 -4.49
CA ILE A 78 13.25 4.61 -5.08
C ILE A 78 13.69 5.56 -3.96
N PHE A 79 12.80 5.92 -3.05
CA PHE A 79 13.12 6.79 -1.92
C PHE A 79 14.24 6.21 -1.04
N ALA A 80 14.18 4.91 -0.72
CA ALA A 80 15.21 4.22 0.06
C ALA A 80 16.56 4.19 -0.66
N LEU A 81 16.57 3.93 -1.98
CA LEU A 81 17.77 3.97 -2.81
C LEU A 81 18.35 5.38 -2.94
N SER A 82 17.50 6.39 -3.09
CA SER A 82 17.94 7.80 -3.15
C SER A 82 18.50 8.30 -1.82
N ARG A 83 18.00 7.78 -0.69
CA ARG A 83 18.57 8.03 0.64
C ARG A 83 19.94 7.36 0.79
N ASP A 84 20.13 6.17 0.23
CA ASP A 84 21.41 5.45 0.24
C ASP A 84 22.53 6.21 -0.51
N GLN A 85 22.17 7.01 -1.51
CA GLN A 85 23.11 7.86 -2.24
C GLN A 85 23.55 9.12 -1.47
N GLY A 86 23.15 9.27 -0.21
CA GLY A 86 23.63 10.37 0.65
C GLY A 86 23.03 11.74 0.32
N ILE A 87 21.83 11.77 -0.26
CA ILE A 87 21.13 13.04 -0.54
C ILE A 87 20.69 13.63 0.81
N ARG A 88 21.42 14.64 1.30
CA ARG A 88 21.20 15.31 2.60
C ARG A 88 19.73 15.62 2.94
N PHE A 89 18.95 16.06 1.94
CA PHE A 89 17.53 16.36 2.14
C PHE A 89 16.69 15.12 2.47
N LEU A 90 17.03 13.95 1.91
CA LEU A 90 16.34 12.67 2.12
C LEU A 90 16.75 11.99 3.42
N GLU A 91 17.83 12.44 4.06
CA GLU A 91 18.33 11.94 5.34
C GLU A 91 17.60 12.53 6.56
N MET A 92 16.78 13.56 6.36
CA MET A 92 16.00 14.19 7.43
C MET A 92 15.08 13.20 8.17
N ARG A 93 14.89 13.43 9.47
CA ARG A 93 13.96 12.66 10.33
C ARG A 93 12.49 12.81 9.95
N LEU A 94 12.15 13.87 9.23
CA LEU A 94 10.79 14.15 8.77
C LEU A 94 10.20 13.04 7.88
N TRP A 95 11.02 12.44 7.02
CA TRP A 95 10.58 11.42 6.06
C TRP A 95 10.01 10.14 6.70
N PRO A 96 10.64 9.55 7.72
CA PRO A 96 10.05 8.55 8.61
C PRO A 96 8.59 8.84 9.01
N VAL A 97 8.36 10.06 9.48
CA VAL A 97 7.07 10.47 10.04
C VAL A 97 6.05 10.66 8.92
N LEU A 98 6.44 11.32 7.83
CA LEU A 98 5.59 11.51 6.65
C LEU A 98 5.17 10.20 6.00
N THR A 99 6.10 9.26 5.85
CA THR A 99 5.81 7.94 5.27
C THR A 99 4.91 7.12 6.18
N SER A 100 5.16 7.12 7.50
CA SER A 100 4.28 6.47 8.48
C SER A 100 2.85 7.04 8.45
N LEU A 101 2.71 8.37 8.34
CA LEU A 101 1.42 9.03 8.18
C LEU A 101 0.72 8.63 6.87
N LEU A 102 1.45 8.59 5.76
CA LEU A 102 0.92 8.12 4.47
C LEU A 102 0.45 6.66 4.55
N PHE A 103 1.16 5.81 5.30
CA PHE A 103 0.75 4.42 5.52
C PHE A 103 -0.53 4.31 6.31
N ILE A 104 -0.64 5.04 7.42
CA ILE A 104 -1.86 5.08 8.23
C ILE A 104 -3.03 5.56 7.38
N ALA A 105 -2.85 6.64 6.61
CA ALA A 105 -3.87 7.17 5.71
C ALA A 105 -4.31 6.14 4.65
N ASN A 106 -3.35 5.43 4.03
CA ASN A 106 -3.65 4.39 3.03
C ASN A 106 -4.37 3.19 3.65
N PHE A 107 -3.97 2.76 4.85
CA PHE A 107 -4.63 1.67 5.58
C PHE A 107 -6.07 2.05 5.96
N VAL A 108 -6.29 3.23 6.53
CA VAL A 108 -7.63 3.75 6.87
C VAL A 108 -8.48 3.85 5.60
N TYR A 109 -7.91 4.32 4.49
CA TYR A 109 -8.61 4.38 3.21
C TYR A 109 -9.02 3.00 2.68
N LEU A 110 -8.18 1.97 2.84
CA LEU A 110 -8.52 0.60 2.50
C LEU A 110 -9.68 0.09 3.35
N VAL A 111 -9.60 0.26 4.68
CA VAL A 111 -10.65 -0.20 5.60
C VAL A 111 -11.97 0.50 5.26
N TYR A 112 -11.93 1.81 5.02
CA TYR A 112 -13.09 2.58 4.61
C TYR A 112 -13.65 2.12 3.25
N GLN A 113 -12.80 1.82 2.26
CA GLN A 113 -13.26 1.29 0.97
C GLN A 113 -13.93 -0.07 1.12
N LEU A 114 -13.34 -0.98 1.90
CA LEU A 114 -13.91 -2.30 2.14
C LEU A 114 -15.25 -2.17 2.87
N ALA A 115 -15.31 -1.40 3.96
CA ALA A 115 -16.53 -1.22 4.74
C ALA A 115 -17.65 -0.47 3.97
N SER A 116 -17.31 0.56 3.19
CA SER A 116 -18.32 1.46 2.59
C SER A 116 -18.69 1.14 1.14
N LYS A 117 -17.79 0.53 0.35
CA LYS A 117 -18.07 0.23 -1.08
C LYS A 117 -18.63 -1.17 -1.32
N GLU A 118 -18.62 -2.04 -0.31
CA GLU A 118 -19.25 -3.37 -0.37
C GLU A 118 -20.73 -3.33 -0.79
N PRO A 119 -21.62 -2.53 -0.17
CA PRO A 119 -23.03 -2.55 -0.55
C PRO A 119 -23.27 -1.93 -1.93
N LYS A 120 -22.62 -0.80 -2.23
CA LYS A 120 -22.84 -0.04 -3.49
C LYS A 120 -22.33 -0.77 -4.73
N LYS A 121 -21.18 -1.44 -4.66
CA LYS A 121 -20.66 -2.21 -5.81
C LYS A 121 -21.38 -3.54 -6.01
N LYS A 122 -21.86 -4.20 -4.94
CA LYS A 122 -22.73 -5.38 -5.06
C LYS A 122 -24.01 -5.05 -5.83
N GLU A 123 -24.65 -3.93 -5.55
CA GLU A 123 -25.83 -3.49 -6.30
C GLU A 123 -25.53 -3.18 -7.77
N GLN A 124 -24.44 -2.46 -8.06
CA GLN A 124 -24.07 -2.16 -9.45
C GLN A 124 -23.72 -3.42 -10.24
N ILE A 125 -22.99 -4.36 -9.66
CA ILE A 125 -22.62 -5.61 -10.34
C ILE A 125 -23.87 -6.47 -10.53
N LYS A 126 -24.78 -6.54 -9.54
CA LYS A 126 -26.08 -7.21 -9.71
C LYS A 126 -26.86 -6.61 -10.89
N ARG A 127 -26.96 -5.28 -11.00
CA ARG A 127 -27.61 -4.60 -12.13
C ARG A 127 -26.94 -4.90 -13.48
N VAL A 128 -25.61 -4.90 -13.54
CA VAL A 128 -24.88 -5.20 -14.79
C VAL A 128 -25.06 -6.66 -15.20
N THR A 129 -25.03 -7.58 -14.24
CA THR A 129 -25.22 -9.02 -14.50
C THR A 129 -26.65 -9.32 -14.95
N GLU A 130 -27.63 -8.64 -14.34
CA GLU A 130 -29.03 -8.71 -14.74
C GLU A 130 -29.22 -8.16 -16.17
N TYR A 131 -28.64 -7.00 -16.49
CA TYR A 131 -28.68 -6.43 -17.84
C TYR A 131 -28.00 -7.33 -18.89
N GLN A 132 -26.90 -7.98 -18.54
CA GLN A 132 -26.21 -8.95 -19.41
C GLN A 132 -27.02 -10.21 -19.69
N LYS A 133 -28.00 -10.57 -18.83
CA LYS A 133 -28.94 -11.67 -19.09
C LYS A 133 -29.86 -11.36 -20.28
N TYR A 134 -30.14 -10.09 -20.51
CA TYR A 134 -31.03 -9.62 -21.59
C TYR A 134 -30.28 -9.25 -22.88
N LEU A 135 -28.94 -9.23 -22.86
CA LEU A 135 -28.16 -8.98 -24.07
C LEU A 135 -28.09 -10.26 -24.92
N PRO A 136 -28.35 -10.19 -26.24
CA PRO A 136 -28.27 -11.34 -27.12
C PRO A 136 -26.83 -11.88 -27.13
N LYS A 137 -26.67 -13.13 -26.67
CA LYS A 137 -25.38 -13.81 -26.66
C LYS A 137 -24.96 -14.04 -28.11
N LYS A 138 -23.90 -13.37 -28.56
CA LYS A 138 -23.29 -13.65 -29.87
C LYS A 138 -22.88 -15.13 -29.87
N LYS A 139 -23.51 -15.95 -30.73
CA LYS A 139 -23.01 -17.27 -31.07
C LYS A 139 -21.60 -17.09 -31.64
N LYS A 140 -20.62 -17.76 -31.05
CA LYS A 140 -19.28 -17.86 -31.65
C LYS A 140 -19.45 -18.62 -32.96
N SER A 141 -19.22 -17.92 -34.07
CA SER A 141 -18.92 -18.52 -35.37
C SER A 141 -17.49 -19.04 -35.36
#